data_AF-A0A9N8LDD4-F1
#
_entry.id   AF-A0A9N8LDD4-F1
#
_cell.length_a   1.000
_cell.length_b   1.000
_cell.length_c   1.000
_cell.angle_alpha   90.00
_cell.angle_beta   90.00
_cell.angle_gamma   90.00
#
_symmetry.space_group_name_H-M   'P 1'
#
loop_
_entity.id
_entity.type
_entity.pdbx_description
1 polymer ?
#
loop_
_entity_poly.entity_id
_entity_poly.type
_entity_poly.pdbx_seq_one_letter_code
_entity_poly.pdbx_strand_id
1 'polypeptide(L)'
;MIDIVLPLSQHYRTYVRSLRVTIEEANVGSIGTIRSEWIQALLGALQAIFDDCAQSSEVAMRWRNLIQQFAAEESVLQLCRPLLVPLLRSLGSDTVTMPSTTFSQQATSLARHCPAIGLLLLAYQDRASPQPRHQLAIAEIRVLLTKTAALIEHQLLVLGVGPSSAAQPPRPPVVEMDTSRDEEIPFFQSGVLYGAKPVRERKWYSKIEDKHGVHMDDSTQQDNEAMDEEHCRKYFTAYVTAKRTGGLMALWCRHLICLGFHAIPKAEGRNDVFSAIYRFWPVAPEVIVYDFACQLAPYSLHREPEFFKNTLFVVDQMHQHGHTKCSPSSFLSTYMGVNQDLHRLNSSAAESGNAGLARIKKSVSYCSQEHALALVEHFLSIWNRKRALEMKRTPVS
;
A
#
# COMPACT_ATOMS: atom_id res chain seq x y z
N MET A 1 -7.42 26.33 3.63
CA MET A 1 -8.45 25.49 4.27
C MET A 1 -9.77 26.24 4.14
N ILE A 2 -10.48 26.03 3.04
CA ILE A 2 -11.86 26.43 2.86
C ILE A 2 -12.57 25.11 2.58
N ASP A 3 -13.38 24.64 3.53
CA ASP A 3 -14.32 23.56 3.30
C ASP A 3 -15.39 24.08 2.35
N ILE A 4 -15.12 23.91 1.06
CA ILE A 4 -16.08 24.20 0.02
C ILE A 4 -16.88 22.92 -0.24
N VAL A 5 -17.91 22.72 0.58
CA VAL A 5 -19.08 21.93 0.18
C VAL A 5 -19.85 22.77 -0.85
N LEU A 6 -19.28 22.95 -2.05
CA LEU A 6 -20.05 23.46 -3.17
C LEU A 6 -21.01 22.35 -3.62
N PRO A 7 -22.21 22.69 -4.12
CA PRO A 7 -23.07 21.73 -4.77
C PRO A 7 -22.26 21.13 -5.93
N LEU A 8 -21.86 19.87 -5.78
CA LEU A 8 -21.03 19.12 -6.73
C LEU A 8 -21.58 19.15 -8.17
N SER A 9 -22.85 19.52 -8.36
CA SER A 9 -23.53 19.63 -9.65
C SER A 9 -23.15 20.85 -10.50
N GLN A 10 -22.70 21.99 -9.92
CA GLN A 10 -22.55 23.22 -10.71
C GLN A 10 -21.24 23.35 -11.49
N HIS A 11 -20.15 22.74 -11.06
CA HIS A 11 -18.83 22.92 -11.68
C HIS A 11 -18.24 21.66 -12.32
N TYR A 12 -18.84 20.48 -12.13
CA TYR A 12 -18.25 19.23 -12.60
C TYR A 12 -18.18 19.11 -14.14
N ARG A 13 -19.12 19.70 -14.89
CA ARG A 13 -18.99 19.80 -16.36
C ARG A 13 -17.74 20.59 -16.76
N THR A 14 -17.41 21.65 -16.05
CA THR A 14 -16.21 22.45 -16.28
C THR A 14 -14.96 21.66 -15.89
N TYR A 15 -14.98 20.90 -14.78
CA TYR A 15 -13.86 20.06 -14.38
C TYR A 15 -13.64 18.85 -15.30
N VAL A 16 -14.69 18.17 -15.78
CA VAL A 16 -14.55 17.06 -16.74
C VAL A 16 -14.12 17.57 -18.11
N ARG A 17 -14.64 18.73 -18.55
CA ARG A 17 -14.15 19.37 -19.78
C ARG A 17 -12.69 19.80 -19.63
N SER A 18 -12.33 20.40 -18.49
CA SER A 18 -10.94 20.76 -18.16
C SER A 18 -10.05 19.53 -18.14
N LEU A 19 -10.46 18.46 -17.47
CA LEU A 19 -9.74 17.18 -17.42
C LEU A 19 -9.58 16.57 -18.81
N ARG A 20 -10.63 16.59 -19.64
CA ARG A 20 -10.57 16.12 -21.03
C ARG A 20 -9.59 16.96 -21.85
N VAL A 21 -9.66 18.28 -21.74
CA VAL A 21 -8.71 19.20 -22.41
C VAL A 21 -7.28 18.94 -21.93
N THR A 22 -7.05 18.82 -20.62
CA THR A 22 -5.73 18.48 -20.06
C THR A 22 -5.23 17.12 -20.55
N ILE A 23 -6.10 16.11 -20.67
CA ILE A 23 -5.75 14.80 -21.22
C ILE A 23 -5.40 14.90 -22.71
N GLU A 24 -6.19 15.64 -23.48
CA GLU A 24 -5.97 15.86 -24.92
C GLU A 24 -4.68 16.68 -25.17
N GLU A 25 -4.40 17.67 -24.33
CA GLU A 25 -3.19 18.50 -24.32
C GLU A 25 -1.94 17.74 -23.83
N ALA A 26 -2.10 16.74 -22.94
CA ALA A 26 -1.02 15.90 -22.45
C ALA A 26 -0.39 14.98 -23.51
N ASN A 27 -0.78 15.12 -24.77
CA ASN A 27 -0.21 14.43 -25.94
C ASN A 27 -0.29 12.90 -25.79
N VAL A 28 -1.53 12.39 -25.80
CA VAL A 28 -1.90 10.96 -25.71
C VAL A 28 -1.20 10.08 -26.76
N GLY A 29 -0.62 10.66 -27.82
CA GLY A 29 0.20 9.94 -28.80
C GLY A 29 1.47 9.29 -28.23
N SER A 30 1.96 9.71 -27.06
CA SER A 30 3.06 9.04 -26.33
C SER A 30 2.59 8.00 -25.31
N ILE A 31 1.28 7.91 -25.09
CA ILE A 31 0.66 7.05 -24.10
C ILE A 31 0.26 5.73 -24.78
N GLY A 32 0.79 4.61 -24.29
CA GLY A 32 0.48 3.28 -24.84
C GLY A 32 -1.04 3.02 -24.92
N THR A 33 -1.47 2.30 -25.95
CA THR A 33 -2.88 2.07 -26.32
C THR A 33 -3.77 1.71 -25.13
N ILE A 34 -3.31 0.81 -24.25
CA ILE A 34 -4.08 0.35 -23.08
C ILE A 34 -4.39 1.49 -22.11
N ARG A 35 -3.42 2.38 -21.84
CA ARG A 35 -3.62 3.51 -20.94
C ARG A 35 -4.57 4.53 -21.56
N SER A 36 -4.49 4.76 -22.87
CA SER A 36 -5.44 5.62 -23.59
C SER A 36 -6.88 5.08 -23.49
N GLU A 37 -7.07 3.78 -23.75
CA GLU A 37 -8.39 3.13 -23.63
C GLU A 37 -8.96 3.20 -22.21
N TRP A 38 -8.12 3.02 -21.18
CA TRP A 38 -8.54 3.16 -19.79
C TRP A 38 -8.96 4.60 -19.45
N ILE A 39 -8.20 5.60 -19.91
CA ILE A 39 -8.55 7.01 -19.73
C ILE A 39 -9.89 7.33 -20.40
N GLN A 40 -10.12 6.84 -21.62
CA GLN A 40 -11.40 7.06 -22.31
C GLN A 40 -12.57 6.40 -21.56
N ALA A 41 -12.40 5.18 -21.04
CA ALA A 41 -13.42 4.52 -20.22
C ALA A 41 -13.71 5.28 -18.92
N LEU A 42 -12.68 5.83 -18.27
CA LEU A 42 -12.86 6.68 -17.09
C LEU A 42 -13.67 7.93 -17.45
N LEU A 43 -13.30 8.63 -18.53
CA LEU A 43 -14.05 9.81 -18.99
C LEU A 43 -15.50 9.47 -19.35
N GLY A 44 -15.75 8.35 -20.03
CA GLY A 44 -17.11 7.87 -20.34
C GLY A 44 -17.95 7.65 -19.09
N ALA A 45 -17.39 6.96 -18.09
CA ALA A 45 -18.05 6.74 -16.81
C ALA A 45 -18.32 8.05 -16.06
N LEU A 46 -17.34 8.95 -15.98
CA LEU A 46 -17.50 10.27 -15.34
C LEU A 46 -18.56 11.14 -16.04
N GLN A 47 -18.76 10.98 -17.36
CA GLN A 47 -19.79 11.70 -18.09
C GLN A 47 -21.18 11.14 -17.85
N ALA A 48 -21.35 9.82 -17.82
CA ALA A 48 -22.64 9.19 -17.62
C ALA A 48 -23.23 9.44 -16.22
N ILE A 49 -22.38 9.69 -15.21
CA ILE A 49 -22.79 9.82 -13.81
C ILE A 49 -23.20 11.24 -13.40
N PHE A 50 -22.94 12.25 -14.22
CA PHE A 50 -23.11 13.68 -13.84
C PHE A 50 -24.54 14.00 -13.38
N ASP A 51 -25.54 13.43 -14.05
CA ASP A 51 -26.96 13.65 -13.71
C ASP A 51 -27.45 12.73 -12.57
N ASP A 52 -26.75 11.63 -12.30
CA ASP A 52 -27.09 10.63 -11.27
C ASP A 52 -26.54 11.05 -9.89
N CYS A 53 -25.31 11.58 -9.85
CA CYS A 53 -24.71 12.17 -8.65
C CYS A 53 -25.51 13.36 -8.09
N ALA A 54 -26.21 14.12 -8.95
CA ALA A 54 -27.08 15.20 -8.51
C ALA A 54 -28.27 14.71 -7.67
N GLN A 55 -28.64 13.43 -7.78
CA GLN A 55 -29.78 12.81 -7.09
C GLN A 55 -29.35 12.06 -5.81
N SER A 56 -28.05 12.02 -5.51
CA SER A 56 -27.49 11.15 -4.48
C SER A 56 -26.22 11.68 -3.82
N SER A 57 -26.30 12.06 -2.54
CA SER A 57 -25.10 12.33 -1.74
C SER A 57 -24.17 11.11 -1.61
N GLU A 58 -24.73 9.90 -1.47
CA GLU A 58 -23.96 8.67 -1.28
C GLU A 58 -23.14 8.27 -2.52
N VAL A 59 -23.80 8.08 -3.67
CA VAL A 59 -23.13 7.81 -4.96
C VAL A 59 -22.10 8.90 -5.30
N ALA A 60 -22.43 10.17 -5.09
CA ALA A 60 -21.48 11.27 -5.32
C ALA A 60 -20.24 11.17 -4.41
N MET A 61 -20.40 10.78 -3.14
CA MET A 61 -19.29 10.51 -2.23
C MET A 61 -18.44 9.33 -2.72
N ARG A 62 -19.06 8.23 -3.20
CA ARG A 62 -18.32 7.06 -3.71
C ARG A 62 -17.49 7.41 -4.94
N TRP A 63 -18.04 8.21 -5.86
CA TRP A 63 -17.29 8.72 -7.01
C TRP A 63 -16.13 9.62 -6.60
N ARG A 64 -16.33 10.52 -5.62
CA ARG A 64 -15.25 11.36 -5.08
C ARG A 64 -14.09 10.50 -4.59
N ASN A 65 -14.39 9.44 -3.82
CA ASN A 65 -13.36 8.54 -3.29
C ASN A 65 -12.62 7.80 -4.41
N LEU A 66 -13.33 7.35 -5.46
CA LEU A 66 -12.71 6.69 -6.60
C LEU A 66 -11.78 7.63 -7.38
N ILE A 67 -12.22 8.87 -7.63
CA ILE A 67 -11.40 9.89 -8.30
C ILE A 67 -10.15 10.20 -7.47
N GLN A 68 -10.29 10.36 -6.15
CA GLN A 68 -9.14 10.56 -5.24
C GLN A 68 -8.17 9.38 -5.27
N GLN A 69 -8.68 8.15 -5.38
CA GLN A 69 -7.84 6.95 -5.53
C GLN A 69 -7.06 6.95 -6.86
N PHE A 70 -7.69 7.32 -7.98
CA PHE A 70 -7.00 7.37 -9.28
C PHE A 70 -6.05 8.57 -9.42
N ALA A 71 -6.33 9.68 -8.74
CA ALA A 71 -5.49 10.87 -8.80
C ALA A 71 -4.20 10.74 -7.97
N ALA A 72 -4.16 9.81 -7.03
CA ALA A 72 -3.03 9.63 -6.12
C ALA A 72 -2.08 8.52 -6.60
N GLU A 73 -0.83 8.86 -6.85
CA GLU A 73 0.19 7.96 -7.42
C GLU A 73 0.33 6.67 -6.61
N GLU A 74 0.43 6.78 -5.29
CA GLU A 74 0.60 5.63 -4.41
C GLU A 74 -0.59 4.68 -4.47
N SER A 75 -1.78 5.23 -4.73
CA SER A 75 -3.04 4.51 -4.71
C SER A 75 -3.34 3.80 -6.02
N VAL A 76 -2.87 4.35 -7.15
CA VAL A 76 -2.92 3.68 -8.45
C VAL A 76 -2.09 2.40 -8.43
N LEU A 77 -0.92 2.41 -7.80
CA LEU A 77 -0.11 1.20 -7.69
C LEU A 77 -0.76 0.14 -6.77
N GLN A 78 -1.56 0.55 -5.78
CA GLN A 78 -2.35 -0.41 -4.98
C GLN A 78 -3.51 -1.06 -5.74
N LEU A 79 -3.92 -0.50 -6.89
CA LEU A 79 -4.83 -1.14 -7.82
C LEU A 79 -4.15 -2.23 -8.66
N CYS A 80 -2.82 -2.22 -8.78
CA CYS A 80 -2.05 -3.16 -9.61
C CYS A 80 -2.03 -4.60 -9.07
N ARG A 81 -2.90 -4.96 -8.10
CA ARG A 81 -2.91 -6.29 -7.51
C ARG A 81 -3.58 -7.30 -8.46
N PRO A 82 -2.88 -8.32 -8.97
CA PRO A 82 -3.42 -9.25 -9.96
C PRO A 82 -4.67 -10.00 -9.47
N LEU A 83 -4.79 -10.21 -8.15
CA LEU A 83 -5.99 -10.82 -7.54
C LEU A 83 -7.30 -10.08 -7.86
N LEU A 84 -7.24 -8.80 -8.23
CA LEU A 84 -8.41 -7.99 -8.58
C LEU A 84 -8.93 -8.28 -10.00
N VAL A 85 -8.07 -8.72 -10.91
CA VAL A 85 -8.38 -8.86 -12.34
C VAL A 85 -9.59 -9.77 -12.60
N PRO A 86 -9.71 -10.96 -11.98
CA PRO A 86 -10.89 -11.82 -12.19
C PRO A 86 -12.20 -11.17 -11.74
N LEU A 87 -12.19 -10.47 -10.59
CA LEU A 87 -13.36 -9.78 -10.06
C LEU A 87 -13.78 -8.63 -10.98
N LEU A 88 -12.83 -7.80 -11.41
CA LEU A 88 -13.07 -6.68 -12.31
C LEU A 88 -13.65 -7.14 -13.66
N ARG A 89 -13.11 -8.22 -14.24
CA ARG A 89 -13.64 -8.80 -15.49
C ARG A 89 -15.04 -9.37 -15.32
N SER A 90 -15.28 -10.11 -14.24
CA SER A 90 -16.60 -10.69 -13.96
C SER A 90 -17.66 -9.61 -13.79
N LEU A 91 -17.39 -8.62 -12.94
CA LEU A 91 -18.29 -7.48 -12.68
C LEU A 91 -18.43 -6.56 -13.90
N GLY A 92 -17.41 -6.48 -14.75
CA GLY A 92 -17.45 -5.75 -16.02
C GLY A 92 -18.20 -6.47 -17.13
N SER A 93 -18.41 -7.79 -17.04
CA SER A 93 -19.11 -8.56 -18.07
C SER A 93 -20.62 -8.46 -17.96
N ASP A 94 -21.34 -8.55 -19.08
CA ASP A 94 -22.81 -8.56 -19.10
C ASP A 94 -23.43 -9.82 -18.48
N THR A 95 -22.61 -10.81 -18.13
CA THR A 95 -23.07 -12.08 -17.55
C THR A 95 -23.58 -11.94 -16.11
N VAL A 96 -23.07 -10.94 -15.37
CA VAL A 96 -23.48 -10.68 -13.99
C VAL A 96 -24.56 -9.60 -14.00
N THR A 97 -25.83 -9.99 -13.87
CA THR A 97 -26.95 -9.06 -13.87
C THR A 97 -27.00 -8.25 -12.56
N MET A 98 -27.48 -7.01 -12.70
CA MET A 98 -27.71 -6.08 -11.59
C MET A 98 -29.21 -5.83 -11.45
N PRO A 99 -29.82 -6.03 -10.26
CA PRO A 99 -29.25 -6.55 -9.02
C PRO A 99 -29.27 -8.09 -8.95
N SER A 100 -28.16 -8.72 -8.54
CA SER A 100 -28.10 -10.16 -8.25
C SER A 100 -27.27 -10.45 -7.00
N THR A 101 -27.54 -11.57 -6.33
CA THR A 101 -26.74 -12.04 -5.18
C THR A 101 -25.28 -12.22 -5.56
N THR A 102 -25.01 -12.75 -6.77
CA THR A 102 -23.67 -12.92 -7.30
C THR A 102 -22.95 -11.58 -7.45
N PHE A 103 -23.62 -10.56 -8.00
CA PHE A 103 -23.05 -9.21 -8.08
C PHE A 103 -22.69 -8.68 -6.68
N SER A 104 -23.60 -8.79 -5.72
CA SER A 104 -23.39 -8.28 -4.37
C SER A 104 -22.20 -8.93 -3.68
N GLN A 105 -22.06 -10.25 -3.81
CA GLN A 105 -20.93 -11.00 -3.28
C GLN A 105 -19.61 -10.59 -3.93
N GLN A 106 -19.59 -10.46 -5.26
CA GLN A 106 -18.40 -10.04 -6.01
C GLN A 106 -18.01 -8.59 -5.71
N ALA A 107 -18.97 -7.67 -5.65
CA ALA A 107 -18.74 -6.27 -5.31
C ALA A 107 -18.25 -6.11 -3.86
N THR A 108 -18.79 -6.91 -2.92
CA THR A 108 -18.31 -6.97 -1.53
C THR A 108 -16.89 -7.53 -1.45
N SER A 109 -16.60 -8.59 -2.20
CA SER A 109 -15.24 -9.13 -2.30
C SER A 109 -14.28 -8.13 -2.91
N LEU A 110 -14.71 -7.40 -3.95
CA LEU A 110 -13.94 -6.32 -4.54
C LEU A 110 -13.71 -5.21 -3.51
N ALA A 111 -14.72 -4.82 -2.72
CA ALA A 111 -14.59 -3.77 -1.70
C ALA A 111 -13.52 -4.11 -0.64
N ARG A 112 -13.36 -5.39 -0.27
CA ARG A 112 -12.29 -5.83 0.65
C ARG A 112 -10.89 -5.55 0.14
N HIS A 113 -10.72 -5.46 -1.18
CA HIS A 113 -9.44 -5.20 -1.82
C HIS A 113 -9.36 -3.77 -2.36
N CYS A 114 -10.37 -3.25 -3.05
CA CYS A 114 -10.47 -1.88 -3.52
C CYS A 114 -11.80 -1.27 -3.03
N PRO A 115 -11.82 -0.66 -1.83
CA PRO A 115 -13.03 -0.08 -1.25
C PRO A 115 -13.70 0.94 -2.16
N ALA A 116 -12.93 1.78 -2.87
CA ALA A 116 -13.52 2.82 -3.72
C ALA A 116 -14.36 2.24 -4.87
N ILE A 117 -13.89 1.20 -5.54
CA ILE A 117 -14.64 0.55 -6.63
C ILE A 117 -15.77 -0.31 -6.05
N GLY A 118 -15.47 -1.18 -5.07
CA GLY A 118 -16.48 -2.10 -4.56
C GLY A 118 -17.67 -1.41 -3.90
N LEU A 119 -17.42 -0.36 -3.11
CA LEU A 119 -18.48 0.43 -2.47
C LEU A 119 -19.26 1.28 -3.47
N LEU A 120 -18.63 1.73 -4.55
CA LEU A 120 -19.33 2.39 -5.66
C LEU A 120 -20.34 1.44 -6.28
N LEU A 121 -19.92 0.20 -6.60
CA LEU A 121 -20.80 -0.81 -7.19
C LEU A 121 -21.98 -1.17 -6.28
N LEU A 122 -21.73 -1.33 -4.97
CA LEU A 122 -22.80 -1.58 -3.99
C LEU A 122 -23.80 -0.42 -3.91
N ALA A 123 -23.31 0.84 -3.94
CA ALA A 123 -24.19 2.01 -3.94
C ALA A 123 -25.09 2.08 -5.19
N TYR A 124 -24.62 1.59 -6.35
CA TYR A 124 -25.44 1.46 -7.56
C TYR A 124 -26.43 0.29 -7.47
N GLN A 125 -26.05 -0.82 -6.81
CA GLN A 125 -26.93 -1.98 -6.62
C GLN A 125 -28.17 -1.62 -5.81
N ASP A 126 -27.99 -0.92 -4.70
CA ASP A 126 -29.07 -0.52 -3.80
C ASP A 126 -30.06 0.45 -4.47
N ARG A 127 -29.68 1.02 -5.61
CA ARG A 127 -30.42 2.05 -6.35
C ARG A 127 -31.00 1.58 -7.65
N ALA A 128 -31.00 0.27 -7.94
CA ALA A 128 -31.47 -0.32 -9.19
C ALA A 128 -32.75 0.38 -9.71
N SER A 129 -32.54 1.36 -10.60
CA SER A 129 -33.57 2.26 -11.09
C SER A 129 -33.79 1.97 -12.57
N PRO A 130 -35.05 1.84 -13.02
CA PRO A 130 -35.36 1.60 -14.43
C PRO A 130 -35.08 2.84 -15.32
N GLN A 131 -34.54 3.92 -14.76
CA GLN A 131 -34.19 5.12 -15.53
C GLN A 131 -33.07 4.82 -16.55
N PRO A 132 -33.25 5.20 -17.83
CA PRO A 132 -32.25 4.95 -18.89
C PRO A 132 -30.85 5.48 -18.58
N ARG A 133 -30.75 6.58 -17.81
CA ARG A 133 -29.48 7.19 -17.43
C ARG A 133 -28.70 6.37 -16.41
N HIS A 134 -29.41 5.74 -15.47
CA HIS A 134 -28.80 4.84 -14.49
C HIS A 134 -28.23 3.59 -15.17
N GLN A 135 -28.96 3.07 -16.16
CA GLN A 135 -28.49 1.96 -17.00
C GLN A 135 -27.25 2.34 -17.82
N LEU A 136 -27.21 3.55 -18.38
CA LEU A 136 -26.04 4.08 -19.08
C LEU A 136 -24.83 4.21 -18.13
N ALA A 137 -25.02 4.75 -16.93
CA ALA A 137 -23.95 4.84 -15.93
C ALA A 137 -23.38 3.47 -15.57
N ILE A 138 -24.24 2.47 -15.35
CA ILE A 138 -23.80 1.09 -15.09
C ILE A 138 -23.02 0.52 -16.28
N ALA A 139 -23.48 0.73 -17.51
CA ALA A 139 -22.79 0.26 -18.70
C ALA A 139 -21.38 0.87 -18.81
N GLU A 140 -21.24 2.18 -18.60
CA GLU A 140 -19.94 2.85 -18.62
C GLU A 140 -19.03 2.41 -17.45
N ILE A 141 -19.59 2.19 -16.26
CA ILE A 141 -18.83 1.61 -15.13
C ILE A 141 -18.30 0.22 -15.51
N ARG A 142 -19.09 -0.63 -16.15
CA ARG A 142 -18.65 -1.97 -16.59
C ARG A 142 -17.50 -1.91 -17.59
N VAL A 143 -17.56 -0.96 -18.53
CA VAL A 143 -16.44 -0.68 -19.45
C VAL A 143 -15.20 -0.26 -18.66
N LEU A 144 -15.34 0.66 -17.69
CA LEU A 144 -14.25 1.09 -16.82
C LEU A 144 -13.64 -0.07 -16.03
N LEU A 145 -14.45 -0.98 -15.46
CA LEU A 145 -13.94 -2.16 -14.74
C LEU A 145 -13.09 -3.06 -15.66
N THR A 146 -13.59 -3.33 -16.87
CA THR A 146 -12.90 -4.16 -17.87
C THR A 146 -11.58 -3.52 -18.30
N LYS A 147 -11.57 -2.21 -18.56
CA LYS A 147 -10.34 -1.48 -18.91
C LYS A 147 -9.39 -1.36 -17.73
N THR A 148 -9.90 -1.26 -16.50
CA THR A 148 -9.05 -1.26 -15.29
C THR A 148 -8.35 -2.59 -15.12
N ALA A 149 -9.04 -3.71 -15.39
CA ALA A 149 -8.42 -5.04 -15.40
C ALA A 149 -7.27 -5.13 -16.43
N ALA A 150 -7.50 -4.64 -17.65
CA ALA A 150 -6.47 -4.61 -18.70
C ALA A 150 -5.28 -3.69 -18.34
N LEU A 151 -5.55 -2.55 -17.69
CA LEU A 151 -4.51 -1.65 -17.20
C LEU A 151 -3.63 -2.32 -16.15
N ILE A 152 -4.22 -3.04 -15.19
CA ILE A 152 -3.48 -3.78 -14.16
C ILE A 152 -2.54 -4.81 -14.79
N GLU A 153 -3.05 -5.61 -15.73
CA GLU A 153 -2.24 -6.61 -16.44
C GLU A 153 -1.11 -5.95 -17.24
N HIS A 154 -1.39 -4.83 -17.92
CA HIS A 154 -0.37 -4.06 -18.63
C HIS A 154 0.70 -3.51 -17.69
N GLN A 155 0.31 -2.96 -16.52
CA GLN A 155 1.24 -2.45 -15.52
C GLN A 155 2.16 -3.57 -14.99
N LEU A 156 1.60 -4.75 -14.72
CA LEU A 156 2.39 -5.91 -14.31
C LEU A 156 3.40 -6.32 -15.40
N LEU A 157 2.99 -6.36 -16.67
CA LEU A 157 3.90 -6.64 -17.78
C LEU A 157 5.02 -5.60 -17.91
N VAL A 158 4.70 -4.31 -17.78
CA VAL A 158 5.68 -3.21 -17.80
C VAL A 158 6.68 -3.35 -16.64
N LEU A 159 6.20 -3.80 -15.48
CA LEU A 159 7.02 -4.10 -14.30
C LEU A 159 7.79 -5.44 -14.42
N GLY A 160 7.73 -6.13 -15.55
CA GLY A 160 8.41 -7.41 -15.77
C GLY A 160 7.78 -8.58 -15.01
N VAL A 161 6.56 -8.43 -14.49
CA VAL A 161 5.78 -9.49 -13.86
C VAL A 161 5.11 -10.32 -14.96
N GLY A 162 5.60 -11.53 -15.16
CA GLY A 162 5.01 -12.48 -16.11
C GLY A 162 3.58 -12.90 -15.70
N PRO A 163 2.75 -13.38 -16.64
CA PRO A 163 1.46 -13.96 -16.32
C PRO A 163 1.68 -15.11 -15.34
N SER A 164 1.19 -14.95 -14.10
CA SER A 164 1.28 -15.99 -13.07
C SER A 164 0.72 -17.30 -13.62
N SER A 165 1.59 -18.29 -13.85
CA SER A 165 1.16 -19.68 -13.73
C SER A 165 0.60 -19.81 -12.32
N ALA A 166 -0.67 -20.17 -12.19
CA ALA A 166 -1.36 -20.36 -10.90
C ALA A 166 -0.79 -21.53 -10.08
N ALA A 167 0.37 -22.08 -10.45
CA ALA A 167 1.04 -23.17 -9.77
C ALA A 167 2.42 -22.73 -9.32
N GLN A 168 2.55 -22.62 -7.99
CA GLN A 168 3.76 -22.49 -7.17
C GLN A 168 4.09 -21.07 -6.71
N PRO A 169 4.27 -20.84 -5.39
CA PRO A 169 4.99 -19.66 -4.93
C PRO A 169 6.35 -19.65 -5.64
N PRO A 170 6.89 -18.47 -6.03
CA PRO A 170 8.22 -18.42 -6.60
C PRO A 170 9.15 -19.15 -5.65
N ARG A 171 9.72 -20.27 -6.11
CA ARG A 171 10.78 -20.95 -5.39
C ARG A 171 11.80 -19.83 -5.16
N PRO A 172 12.19 -19.50 -3.91
CA PRO A 172 13.28 -18.57 -3.72
C PRO A 172 14.41 -19.09 -4.61
N PRO A 173 15.10 -18.22 -5.38
CA PRO A 173 16.29 -18.67 -6.09
C PRO A 173 17.10 -19.46 -5.06
N VAL A 174 17.33 -20.74 -5.36
CA VAL A 174 18.20 -21.56 -4.53
C VAL A 174 19.52 -20.84 -4.63
N VAL A 175 19.87 -20.09 -3.59
CA VAL A 175 21.22 -19.61 -3.44
C VAL A 175 22.00 -20.92 -3.31
N GLU A 176 22.68 -21.32 -4.38
CA GLU A 176 23.90 -22.10 -4.23
C GLU A 176 24.81 -21.20 -3.40
N MET A 177 24.63 -21.23 -2.08
CA MET A 177 25.57 -20.61 -1.17
C MET A 177 26.85 -21.36 -1.41
N ASP A 178 27.85 -20.64 -1.91
CA ASP A 178 29.20 -21.15 -1.99
C ASP A 178 29.54 -21.72 -0.61
N THR A 179 29.71 -23.04 -0.54
CA THR A 179 29.97 -23.76 0.71
C THR A 179 31.36 -23.45 1.28
N SER A 180 32.10 -22.50 0.70
CA SER A 180 33.17 -21.81 1.39
C SER A 180 32.61 -21.20 2.68
N ARG A 181 33.26 -21.53 3.79
CA ARG A 181 32.87 -21.11 5.15
C ARG A 181 32.82 -19.58 5.28
N ASP A 182 31.70 -18.97 4.89
CA ASP A 182 31.39 -17.62 5.33
C ASP A 182 31.04 -17.72 6.81
N GLU A 183 31.93 -17.23 7.66
CA GLU A 183 31.65 -17.05 9.08
C GLU A 183 30.38 -16.19 9.21
N GLU A 184 29.28 -16.80 9.64
CA GLU A 184 27.99 -16.12 9.80
C GLU A 184 28.17 -15.00 10.83
N ILE A 185 28.30 -13.76 10.36
CA ILE A 185 28.55 -12.58 11.22
C ILE A 185 27.45 -12.53 12.28
N PRO A 186 27.80 -12.63 13.59
CA PRO A 186 26.81 -12.65 14.64
C PRO A 186 25.91 -11.41 14.63
N PHE A 187 24.65 -11.56 15.03
CA PHE A 187 23.66 -10.47 14.95
C PHE A 187 24.06 -9.21 15.74
N PHE A 188 24.79 -9.38 16.84
CA PHE A 188 25.28 -8.26 17.65
C PHE A 188 26.40 -7.46 16.95
N GLN A 189 27.02 -8.03 15.92
CA GLN A 189 27.95 -7.32 15.03
C GLN A 189 27.25 -6.80 13.78
N SER A 190 26.43 -7.63 13.14
CA SER A 190 25.73 -7.25 11.91
C SER A 190 24.61 -6.24 12.14
N GLY A 191 24.09 -6.14 13.37
CA GLY A 191 22.97 -5.27 13.71
C GLY A 191 21.62 -5.79 13.26
N VAL A 192 21.51 -7.04 12.80
CA VAL A 192 20.29 -7.59 12.18
C VAL A 192 19.94 -8.93 12.80
N LEU A 193 18.74 -9.07 13.34
CA LEU A 193 18.21 -10.33 13.84
C LEU A 193 16.75 -10.51 13.43
N TYR A 194 16.50 -11.54 12.61
CA TYR A 194 15.15 -11.99 12.29
C TYR A 194 15.02 -13.46 12.64
N GLY A 195 13.81 -13.91 12.99
CA GLY A 195 13.55 -15.31 13.39
C GLY A 195 13.80 -16.37 12.29
N ALA A 196 14.24 -15.95 11.11
CA ALA A 196 14.58 -16.80 9.98
C ALA A 196 15.91 -16.34 9.34
N LYS A 197 16.61 -17.29 8.70
CA LYS A 197 17.78 -16.95 7.87
C LYS A 197 17.34 -16.11 6.66
N PRO A 198 18.21 -15.23 6.13
CA PRO A 198 17.95 -14.54 4.86
C PRO A 198 17.61 -15.55 3.76
N VAL A 199 16.51 -15.32 3.04
CA VAL A 199 16.07 -16.15 1.91
C VAL A 199 16.39 -15.52 0.55
N ARG A 200 16.81 -14.25 0.55
CA ARG A 200 17.25 -13.51 -0.63
C ARG A 200 18.44 -12.64 -0.29
N GLU A 201 19.35 -12.48 -1.23
CA GLU A 201 20.30 -11.37 -1.18
C GLU A 201 19.59 -10.09 -1.58
N ARG A 202 19.87 -9.02 -0.85
CA ARG A 202 19.43 -7.70 -1.26
C ARG A 202 20.34 -7.24 -2.39
N LYS A 203 19.80 -7.15 -3.60
CA LYS A 203 20.47 -6.41 -4.67
C LYS A 203 20.62 -4.96 -4.22
N TRP A 204 21.83 -4.42 -4.38
CA TRP A 204 22.00 -2.97 -4.27
C TRP A 204 21.27 -2.36 -5.46
N TYR A 205 20.09 -1.79 -5.23
CA TYR A 205 19.37 -1.17 -6.32
C TYR A 205 20.01 0.18 -6.63
N SER A 206 20.44 0.32 -7.89
CA SER A 206 20.81 1.62 -8.44
C SER A 206 19.65 2.61 -8.31
N LYS A 207 20.01 3.89 -8.28
CA LYS A 207 19.07 5.00 -8.13
C LYS A 207 18.05 4.96 -9.27
N ILE A 208 16.78 5.21 -8.96
CA ILE A 208 15.76 5.42 -10.01
C ILE A 208 15.97 6.86 -10.50
N GLU A 209 16.27 7.03 -11.78
CA GLU A 209 16.42 8.35 -12.40
C GLU A 209 15.04 8.90 -12.73
N ASP A 210 14.59 9.90 -11.97
CA ASP A 210 13.35 10.61 -12.27
C ASP A 210 13.64 11.87 -13.10
N LYS A 211 12.63 12.40 -13.81
CA LYS A 211 12.75 13.59 -14.69
C LYS A 211 13.21 14.86 -13.97
N HIS A 212 13.37 14.85 -12.65
CA HIS A 212 13.79 15.99 -11.82
C HIS A 212 15.15 15.74 -11.13
N GLY A 213 15.90 14.74 -11.60
CA GLY A 213 17.22 14.42 -11.09
C GLY A 213 17.22 13.23 -10.14
N VAL A 214 18.43 12.94 -9.64
CA VAL A 214 18.76 11.72 -8.92
C VAL A 214 18.25 11.81 -7.47
N HIS A 215 17.21 11.04 -7.13
CA HIS A 215 16.88 10.83 -5.72
C HIS A 215 18.00 10.02 -5.03
N MET A 216 18.67 10.65 -4.04
CA MET A 216 19.59 9.98 -3.12
C MET A 216 18.84 8.86 -2.36
N ASP A 217 19.55 7.77 -2.09
CA ASP A 217 19.07 6.75 -1.14
C ASP A 217 18.90 7.43 0.23
N ASP A 218 17.84 7.06 0.97
CA ASP A 218 17.43 7.66 2.27
C ASP A 218 18.56 7.72 3.32
N SER A 219 19.62 6.93 3.12
CA SER A 219 20.80 6.91 3.98
C SER A 219 21.79 8.08 3.74
N THR A 220 21.53 8.97 2.78
CA THR A 220 22.42 10.07 2.40
C THR A 220 21.70 11.38 2.06
N GLN A 221 20.55 11.68 2.68
CA GLN A 221 20.03 13.05 2.64
C GLN A 221 20.97 13.97 3.44
N GLN A 222 21.95 14.52 2.71
CA GLN A 222 22.72 15.69 3.09
C GLN A 222 22.21 16.85 2.21
N ASP A 223 21.78 17.89 2.91
CA ASP A 223 21.85 19.31 2.57
C ASP A 223 21.29 19.78 1.22
N ASN A 224 20.15 20.47 1.32
CA ASN A 224 19.68 21.60 0.52
C ASN A 224 19.13 21.40 -0.91
N GLU A 225 17.97 22.03 -1.07
CA GLU A 225 17.37 22.62 -2.28
C GLU A 225 16.43 21.76 -3.16
N ALA A 226 15.16 22.21 -3.18
CA ALA A 226 14.13 22.02 -4.19
C ALA A 226 13.58 20.59 -4.45
N MET A 227 13.04 19.92 -3.44
CA MET A 227 12.14 18.77 -3.66
C MET A 227 10.72 19.10 -3.20
N ASP A 228 9.79 19.00 -4.15
CA ASP A 228 8.43 19.54 -4.11
C ASP A 228 7.64 19.25 -2.83
N GLU A 229 6.73 20.16 -2.50
CA GLU A 229 5.82 20.08 -1.35
C GLU A 229 4.89 18.86 -1.36
N GLU A 230 4.89 18.07 -2.44
CA GLU A 230 3.92 17.01 -2.73
C GLU A 230 4.13 15.71 -1.94
N HIS A 231 5.33 15.46 -1.41
CA HIS A 231 5.64 14.21 -0.70
C HIS A 231 5.36 14.26 0.80
N CYS A 232 4.88 13.15 1.38
CA CYS A 232 4.62 13.01 2.82
C CYS A 232 5.93 13.16 3.62
N ARG A 233 5.99 14.16 4.51
CA ARG A 233 7.19 14.48 5.31
C ARG A 233 7.01 13.97 6.74
N LYS A 234 7.73 12.91 7.13
CA LYS A 234 7.79 12.45 8.53
C LYS A 234 9.22 12.61 9.07
N TYR A 235 9.38 13.50 10.06
CA TYR A 235 10.54 13.62 10.99
C TYR A 235 11.97 13.82 10.46
N PHE A 236 12.19 14.29 9.23
CA PHE A 236 13.54 14.60 8.72
C PHE A 236 14.37 15.53 9.64
N THR A 237 13.74 16.56 10.21
CA THR A 237 14.42 17.61 11.01
C THR A 237 14.89 17.17 12.41
N ALA A 238 14.36 16.08 12.97
CA ALA A 238 14.67 15.68 14.34
C ALA A 238 15.97 14.85 14.47
N TYR A 239 16.36 14.11 13.42
CA TYR A 239 17.46 13.15 13.47
C TYR A 239 18.82 13.77 13.10
N VAL A 240 18.85 14.64 12.09
CA VAL A 240 20.10 15.24 11.57
C VAL A 240 20.76 16.15 12.61
N THR A 241 19.97 16.93 13.35
CA THR A 241 20.47 17.91 14.32
C THR A 241 21.12 17.28 15.55
N ALA A 242 20.82 16.01 15.87
CA ALA A 242 21.18 15.39 17.15
C ALA A 242 22.37 14.42 17.12
N LYS A 243 22.95 14.11 15.94
CA LYS A 243 24.04 13.10 15.77
C LYS A 243 23.78 11.76 16.50
N ARG A 244 22.53 11.30 16.51
CA ARG A 244 22.13 10.01 17.11
C ARG A 244 22.01 8.95 16.02
N THR A 245 22.23 7.69 16.37
CA THR A 245 21.87 6.56 15.50
C THR A 245 20.38 6.64 15.16
N GLY A 246 19.99 6.22 13.95
CA GLY A 246 18.60 6.22 13.49
C GLY A 246 17.65 5.37 14.34
N GLY A 247 18.19 4.47 15.17
CA GLY A 247 17.45 3.73 16.19
C GLY A 247 17.39 2.23 15.88
N LEU A 248 16.26 1.61 16.21
CA LEU A 248 15.97 0.21 15.95
C LEU A 248 14.66 0.11 15.18
N MET A 249 14.68 -0.60 14.06
CA MET A 249 13.48 -1.03 13.36
C MET A 249 13.09 -2.40 13.89
N ALA A 250 11.92 -2.53 14.51
CA ALA A 250 11.38 -3.81 14.97
C ALA A 250 10.10 -4.13 14.20
N LEU A 251 9.99 -5.36 13.70
CA LEU A 251 8.78 -5.83 13.03
C LEU A 251 7.94 -6.65 14.00
N TRP A 252 6.63 -6.39 14.00
CA TRP A 252 5.68 -6.98 14.92
C TRP A 252 4.55 -7.66 14.15
N CYS A 253 4.10 -8.82 14.62
CA CYS A 253 2.87 -9.41 14.12
C CYS A 253 1.65 -8.86 14.87
N ARG A 254 0.44 -9.14 14.36
CA ARG A 254 -0.83 -8.74 14.99
C ARG A 254 -1.03 -9.22 16.44
N HIS A 255 -0.25 -10.21 16.88
CA HIS A 255 -0.29 -10.77 18.23
C HIS A 255 0.73 -10.15 19.20
N LEU A 256 1.37 -9.03 18.83
CA LEU A 256 2.44 -8.38 19.60
C LEU A 256 3.71 -9.24 19.78
N ILE A 257 3.94 -10.18 18.87
CA ILE A 257 5.21 -10.93 18.80
C ILE A 257 6.17 -10.15 17.91
N CYS A 258 7.37 -9.87 18.41
CA CYS A 258 8.45 -9.33 17.62
C CYS A 258 9.01 -10.43 16.71
N LEU A 259 8.95 -10.21 15.40
CA LEU A 259 9.42 -11.13 14.36
C LEU A 259 10.93 -10.98 14.09
N GLY A 260 11.48 -9.82 14.48
CA GLY A 260 12.88 -9.48 14.33
C GLY A 260 13.08 -7.97 14.38
N PHE A 261 14.35 -7.57 14.40
CA PHE A 261 14.76 -6.19 14.41
C PHE A 261 16.07 -5.98 13.65
N HIS A 262 16.35 -4.73 13.29
CA HIS A 262 17.67 -4.29 12.89
C HIS A 262 18.00 -2.88 13.40
N ALA A 263 19.29 -2.61 13.55
CA ALA A 263 19.80 -1.27 13.84
C ALA A 263 19.73 -0.39 12.60
N ILE A 264 19.26 0.84 12.78
CA ILE A 264 19.20 1.86 11.73
C ILE A 264 20.40 2.80 11.93
N PRO A 265 21.38 2.83 11.01
CA PRO A 265 22.60 3.61 11.22
C PRO A 265 22.37 5.13 11.23
N LYS A 266 21.46 5.64 10.39
CA LYS A 266 21.29 7.08 10.17
C LYS A 266 19.85 7.57 10.36
N ALA A 267 18.94 7.19 9.48
CA ALA A 267 17.55 7.61 9.51
C ALA A 267 16.66 6.45 9.05
N GLU A 268 15.49 6.34 9.69
CA GLU A 268 14.45 5.41 9.27
C GLU A 268 13.87 5.85 7.93
N GLY A 269 13.80 4.92 6.99
CA GLY A 269 13.20 5.15 5.69
C GLY A 269 12.42 3.94 5.18
N ARG A 270 11.76 4.13 4.03
CA ARG A 270 11.03 3.06 3.31
C ARG A 270 11.91 1.85 3.01
N ASN A 271 13.22 2.07 2.86
CA ASN A 271 14.21 1.05 2.60
C ASN A 271 14.38 0.05 3.76
N ASP A 272 14.27 0.47 5.01
CA ASP A 272 14.46 -0.38 6.18
C ASP A 272 13.39 -1.47 6.24
N VAL A 273 12.12 -1.07 6.11
CA VAL A 273 10.98 -1.99 6.08
C VAL A 273 11.02 -2.89 4.85
N PHE A 274 11.26 -2.31 3.66
CA PHE A 274 11.40 -3.08 2.42
C PHE A 274 12.47 -4.16 2.54
N SER A 275 13.67 -3.78 3.00
CA SER A 275 14.82 -4.69 3.10
C SER A 275 14.55 -5.83 4.07
N ALA A 276 13.96 -5.51 5.22
CA ALA A 276 13.58 -6.52 6.21
C ALA A 276 12.59 -7.54 5.62
N ILE A 277 11.52 -7.06 4.97
CA ILE A 277 10.51 -7.96 4.42
C ILE A 277 11.08 -8.77 3.25
N TYR A 278 11.71 -8.13 2.26
CA TYR A 278 12.21 -8.80 1.06
C TYR A 278 13.29 -9.85 1.35
N ARG A 279 14.20 -9.55 2.29
CA ARG A 279 15.34 -10.42 2.62
C ARG A 279 14.93 -11.64 3.43
N PHE A 280 13.95 -11.51 4.33
CA PHE A 280 13.67 -12.53 5.35
C PHE A 280 12.35 -13.27 5.15
N TRP A 281 11.43 -12.80 4.31
CA TRP A 281 10.16 -13.49 4.06
C TRP A 281 10.17 -14.26 2.75
N PRO A 282 9.88 -15.58 2.73
CA PRO A 282 9.80 -16.32 1.47
C PRO A 282 8.64 -15.83 0.59
N VAL A 283 7.55 -15.36 1.19
CA VAL A 283 6.40 -14.76 0.51
C VAL A 283 6.07 -13.45 1.19
N ALA A 284 5.81 -12.39 0.41
CA ALA A 284 5.46 -11.09 0.97
C ALA A 284 4.20 -11.21 1.85
N PRO A 285 4.13 -10.48 2.98
CA PRO A 285 2.91 -10.40 3.75
C PRO A 285 1.73 -9.92 2.90
N GLU A 286 0.54 -10.46 3.15
CA GLU A 286 -0.68 -10.00 2.49
C GLU A 286 -1.00 -8.54 2.84
N VAL A 287 -0.62 -8.10 4.05
CA VAL A 287 -0.88 -6.77 4.57
C VAL A 287 0.36 -6.28 5.31
N ILE A 288 0.81 -5.07 4.99
CA ILE A 288 1.84 -4.34 5.72
C ILE A 288 1.18 -3.07 6.29
N VAL A 289 1.16 -2.98 7.62
CA VAL A 289 0.76 -1.77 8.34
C VAL A 289 2.01 -1.01 8.73
N TYR A 290 2.15 0.22 8.24
CA TYR A 290 3.31 1.05 8.50
C TYR A 290 2.96 2.53 8.37
N ASP A 291 3.47 3.36 9.27
CA ASP A 291 3.14 4.79 9.27
C ASP A 291 3.51 5.50 7.97
N PHE A 292 4.51 5.00 7.24
CA PHE A 292 4.91 5.51 5.94
C PHE A 292 4.56 4.56 4.78
N ALA A 293 3.52 3.73 4.96
CA ALA A 293 3.08 2.74 3.97
C ALA A 293 2.72 3.35 2.61
N CYS A 294 2.16 4.56 2.59
CA CYS A 294 1.85 5.31 1.37
C CYS A 294 3.06 5.49 0.44
N GLN A 295 4.28 5.59 1.00
CA GLN A 295 5.52 5.74 0.23
C GLN A 295 6.29 4.43 0.11
N LEU A 296 6.04 3.48 1.01
CA LEU A 296 6.56 2.11 0.92
C LEU A 296 5.93 1.34 -0.24
N ALA A 297 4.63 1.53 -0.51
CA ALA A 297 3.93 0.84 -1.59
C ALA A 297 4.55 1.08 -2.97
N PRO A 298 4.68 2.34 -3.46
CA PRO A 298 5.35 2.61 -4.73
C PRO A 298 6.79 2.11 -4.72
N TYR A 299 7.54 2.33 -3.62
CA TYR A 299 8.93 1.88 -3.51
C TYR A 299 9.08 0.37 -3.69
N SER A 300 8.19 -0.41 -3.06
CA SER A 300 8.24 -1.86 -3.09
C SER A 300 7.86 -2.41 -4.45
N LEU A 301 6.82 -1.86 -5.08
CA LEU A 301 6.33 -2.31 -6.39
C LEU A 301 7.26 -1.91 -7.54
N HIS A 302 7.96 -0.77 -7.47
CA HIS A 302 8.95 -0.44 -8.51
C HIS A 302 10.20 -1.32 -8.47
N ARG A 303 10.57 -1.82 -7.29
CA ARG A 303 11.80 -2.61 -7.13
C ARG A 303 11.56 -4.11 -7.27
N GLU A 304 10.55 -4.62 -6.58
CA GLU A 304 10.26 -6.06 -6.51
C GLU A 304 8.77 -6.33 -6.74
N PRO A 305 8.26 -5.97 -7.94
CA PRO A 305 6.84 -6.06 -8.25
C PRO A 305 6.31 -7.47 -8.12
N GLU A 306 7.06 -8.49 -8.58
CA GLU A 306 6.62 -9.89 -8.51
C GLU A 306 6.41 -10.36 -7.06
N PHE A 307 7.26 -9.91 -6.14
CA PHE A 307 7.18 -10.29 -4.73
C PHE A 307 6.04 -9.56 -4.01
N PHE A 308 5.87 -8.25 -4.26
CA PHE A 308 4.88 -7.41 -3.57
C PHE A 308 3.54 -7.26 -4.29
N LYS A 309 3.33 -7.87 -5.46
CA LYS A 309 2.13 -7.68 -6.30
C LYS A 309 0.81 -7.94 -5.61
N ASN A 310 0.77 -8.73 -4.54
CA ASN A 310 -0.47 -9.03 -3.79
C ASN A 310 -0.48 -8.42 -2.38
N THR A 311 0.52 -7.63 -2.02
CA THR A 311 0.60 -6.98 -0.70
C THR A 311 -0.24 -5.71 -0.66
N LEU A 312 -1.09 -5.59 0.35
CA LEU A 312 -1.79 -4.37 0.71
C LEU A 312 -0.92 -3.53 1.65
N PHE A 313 -0.70 -2.26 1.32
CA PHE A 313 0.08 -1.33 2.13
C PHE A 313 -0.84 -0.29 2.74
N VAL A 314 -0.89 -0.22 4.06
CA VAL A 314 -1.79 0.71 4.77
C VAL A 314 -1.10 1.42 5.92
N VAL A 315 -1.42 2.71 6.05
CA VAL A 315 -1.02 3.54 7.17
C VAL A 315 -1.87 3.16 8.37
N ASP A 316 -1.21 3.03 9.53
CA ASP A 316 -1.86 2.75 10.81
C ASP A 316 -2.96 3.79 11.13
N GLN A 317 -4.00 3.33 11.82
CA GLN A 317 -5.19 4.13 12.15
C GLN A 317 -4.86 5.37 12.98
N MET A 318 -3.86 5.31 13.86
CA MET A 318 -3.49 6.45 14.70
C MET A 318 -2.71 7.49 13.89
N HIS A 319 -1.90 7.04 12.93
CA HIS A 319 -1.01 7.88 12.15
C HIS A 319 -1.65 8.47 10.90
N GLN A 320 -2.68 7.84 10.33
CA GLN A 320 -3.33 8.28 9.08
C GLN A 320 -3.82 9.75 9.10
N HIS A 321 -4.17 10.30 10.27
CA HIS A 321 -4.60 11.71 10.39
C HIS A 321 -3.51 12.71 10.00
N GLY A 322 -2.23 12.30 10.11
CA GLY A 322 -1.10 13.10 9.64
C GLY A 322 -0.91 13.08 8.12
N HIS A 323 -1.62 12.23 7.40
CA HIS A 323 -1.47 12.03 5.95
C HIS A 323 -2.53 12.81 5.16
N THR A 324 -2.45 14.14 5.21
CA THR A 324 -3.46 15.01 4.56
C THR A 324 -3.43 14.99 3.02
N LYS A 325 -2.32 14.55 2.43
CA LYS A 325 -2.13 14.47 0.96
C LYS A 325 -2.23 13.06 0.40
N CYS A 326 -2.22 12.04 1.26
CA CYS A 326 -2.33 10.65 0.80
C CYS A 326 -3.79 10.29 0.57
N SER A 327 -4.04 9.43 -0.40
CA SER A 327 -5.40 9.01 -0.71
C SER A 327 -5.93 7.98 0.30
N PRO A 328 -7.26 7.96 0.54
CA PRO A 328 -7.90 7.03 1.48
C PRO A 328 -7.59 5.55 1.23
N SER A 329 -7.21 5.16 0.01
CA SER A 329 -6.79 3.78 -0.29
C SER A 329 -5.48 3.35 0.37
N SER A 330 -4.71 4.29 0.92
CA SER A 330 -3.53 3.99 1.74
C SER A 330 -3.85 3.93 3.24
N PHE A 331 -5.11 4.10 3.66
CA PHE A 331 -5.49 4.17 5.07
C PHE A 331 -6.15 2.89 5.55
N LEU A 332 -5.69 2.36 6.69
CA LEU A 332 -6.27 1.14 7.25
C LEU A 332 -7.77 1.32 7.54
N SER A 333 -8.20 2.49 8.03
CA SER A 333 -9.60 2.76 8.37
C SER A 333 -10.56 2.55 7.20
N THR A 334 -10.15 2.89 5.98
CA THR A 334 -10.93 2.70 4.75
C THR A 334 -11.29 1.22 4.54
N TYR A 335 -10.37 0.32 4.90
CA TYR A 335 -10.57 -1.13 4.75
C TYR A 335 -11.29 -1.75 5.94
N MET A 336 -11.13 -1.21 7.15
CA MET A 336 -11.79 -1.74 8.36
C MET A 336 -13.32 -1.74 8.24
N GLY A 337 -13.89 -0.80 7.48
CA GLY A 337 -15.35 -0.75 7.24
C GLY A 337 -15.90 -1.85 6.33
N VAL A 338 -15.03 -2.53 5.56
CA VAL A 338 -15.44 -3.51 4.53
C VAL A 338 -14.77 -4.87 4.69
N ASN A 339 -13.73 -4.96 5.52
CA ASN A 339 -12.95 -6.16 5.77
C ASN A 339 -12.82 -6.41 7.28
N GLN A 340 -13.52 -7.45 7.76
CA GLN A 340 -13.56 -7.80 9.18
C GLN A 340 -12.19 -8.26 9.72
N ASP A 341 -11.35 -8.87 8.88
CA ASP A 341 -10.02 -9.33 9.30
C ASP A 341 -9.09 -8.15 9.58
N LEU A 342 -9.19 -7.10 8.75
CA LEU A 342 -8.49 -5.84 8.95
C LEU A 342 -9.07 -5.02 10.10
N HIS A 343 -10.39 -5.08 10.32
CA HIS A 343 -11.02 -4.47 11.50
C HIS A 343 -10.50 -5.08 12.81
N ARG A 344 -10.24 -6.39 12.83
CA ARG A 344 -9.69 -7.11 14.01
C ARG A 344 -8.16 -7.07 14.06
N LEU A 345 -7.52 -6.36 13.15
CA LEU A 345 -6.07 -6.23 13.14
C LEU A 345 -5.64 -5.31 14.29
N ASN A 346 -4.65 -5.73 15.08
CA ASN A 346 -4.04 -4.87 16.08
C ASN A 346 -3.08 -3.89 15.37
N SER A 347 -3.61 -2.77 14.89
CA SER A 347 -2.83 -1.78 14.17
C SER A 347 -1.83 -1.05 15.08
N SER A 348 -2.13 -0.97 16.38
CA SER A 348 -1.24 -0.42 17.42
C SER A 348 -0.16 -1.39 17.91
N ALA A 349 0.05 -2.51 17.22
CA ALA A 349 1.01 -3.52 17.66
C ALA A 349 2.44 -2.97 17.73
N ALA A 350 2.84 -2.23 16.69
CA ALA A 350 4.16 -1.61 16.63
C ALA A 350 4.33 -0.53 17.71
N GLU A 351 3.33 0.33 17.92
CA GLU A 351 3.37 1.36 18.96
C GLU A 351 3.50 0.76 20.37
N SER A 352 2.70 -0.28 20.66
CA SER A 352 2.76 -1.00 21.93
C SER A 352 4.12 -1.69 22.15
N GLY A 353 4.68 -2.28 21.08
CA GLY A 353 6.00 -2.90 21.11
C GLY A 353 7.11 -1.87 21.32
N ASN A 354 7.03 -0.72 20.63
CA ASN A 354 7.97 0.39 20.75
C ASN A 354 7.92 1.04 22.14
N ALA A 355 6.74 1.20 22.72
CA ALA A 355 6.58 1.61 24.12
C ALA A 355 7.23 0.60 25.08
N GLY A 356 7.17 -0.70 24.76
CA GLY A 356 7.92 -1.75 25.44
C GLY A 356 9.43 -1.53 25.36
N LEU A 357 9.96 -1.35 24.15
CA LEU A 357 11.39 -1.08 23.90
C LEU A 357 11.88 0.23 24.56
N ALA A 358 11.01 1.23 24.68
CA ALA A 358 11.33 2.48 25.36
C ALA A 358 11.76 2.27 26.83
N ARG A 359 11.31 1.18 27.48
CA ARG A 359 11.68 0.83 28.86
C ARG A 359 13.16 0.48 29.02
N ILE A 360 13.79 -0.05 27.98
CA ILE A 360 15.23 -0.40 27.98
C ILE A 360 16.10 0.65 27.31
N LYS A 361 15.49 1.69 26.70
CA LYS A 361 16.18 2.73 25.92
C LYS A 361 17.36 3.36 26.67
N LYS A 362 17.19 3.67 27.96
CA LYS A 362 18.26 4.26 28.78
C LYS A 362 19.42 3.29 28.94
N SER A 363 19.16 2.03 29.31
CA SER A 363 20.20 1.00 29.45
C SER A 363 20.95 0.78 28.14
N VAL A 364 20.21 0.64 27.03
CA VAL A 364 20.77 0.49 25.68
C VAL A 364 21.67 1.67 25.30
N SER A 365 21.30 2.90 25.65
CA SER A 365 22.08 4.10 25.29
C SER A 365 23.46 4.22 25.95
N TYR A 366 23.73 3.46 27.02
CA TYR A 366 25.04 3.41 27.68
C TYR A 366 25.87 2.17 27.29
N CYS A 367 25.36 1.32 26.40
CA CYS A 367 26.04 0.13 25.93
C CYS A 367 26.85 0.39 24.65
N SER A 368 27.89 -0.41 24.41
CA SER A 368 28.40 -0.56 23.04
C SER A 368 27.34 -1.20 22.16
N GLN A 369 27.47 -1.09 20.83
CA GLN A 369 26.49 -1.66 19.88
C GLN A 369 26.24 -3.15 20.13
N GLU A 370 27.29 -3.95 20.31
CA GLU A 370 27.14 -5.40 20.55
C GLU A 370 26.33 -5.69 21.82
N HIS A 371 26.65 -5.02 22.93
CA HIS A 371 25.93 -5.17 24.19
C HIS A 371 24.48 -4.64 24.11
N ALA A 372 24.27 -3.53 23.40
CA ALA A 372 22.95 -2.96 23.14
C ALA A 372 22.06 -3.97 22.41
N LEU A 373 22.57 -4.59 21.35
CA LEU A 373 21.83 -5.57 20.55
C LEU A 373 21.55 -6.85 21.32
N ALA A 374 22.51 -7.34 22.11
CA ALA A 374 22.30 -8.48 23.00
C ALA A 374 21.21 -8.20 24.05
N LEU A 375 21.20 -7.00 24.65
CA LEU A 375 20.16 -6.60 25.61
C LEU A 375 18.78 -6.50 24.95
N VAL A 376 18.71 -5.97 23.73
CA VAL A 376 17.46 -5.86 22.95
C VAL A 376 16.92 -7.24 22.60
N GLU A 377 17.77 -8.15 22.10
CA GLU A 377 17.39 -9.53 21.82
C GLU A 377 16.84 -10.20 23.08
N HIS A 378 17.55 -10.12 24.19
CA HIS A 378 17.14 -10.76 25.44
C HIS A 378 15.79 -10.23 25.93
N PHE A 379 15.58 -8.91 25.87
CA PHE A 379 14.31 -8.28 26.21
C PHE A 379 13.18 -8.77 25.30
N LEU A 380 13.39 -8.80 23.99
CA LEU A 380 12.39 -9.22 23.01
C LEU A 380 12.09 -10.72 23.13
N SER A 381 13.07 -11.56 23.45
CA SER A 381 12.89 -12.98 23.72
C SER A 381 12.01 -13.23 24.95
N ILE A 382 12.21 -12.45 26.04
CA ILE A 382 11.32 -12.50 27.21
C ILE A 382 9.92 -11.98 26.84
N TRP A 383 9.83 -10.89 26.09
CA TRP A 383 8.56 -10.31 25.63
C TRP A 383 7.75 -11.35 24.84
N ASN A 384 8.37 -11.96 23.82
CA ASN A 384 7.75 -12.96 22.96
C ASN A 384 7.30 -14.18 23.76
N ARG A 385 8.11 -14.67 24.70
CA ARG A 385 7.73 -15.78 25.59
C ARG A 385 6.50 -15.43 26.45
N LYS A 386 6.45 -14.22 27.01
CA LYS A 386 5.29 -13.77 27.81
C LYS A 386 4.02 -13.71 26.96
N ARG A 387 4.10 -13.10 25.78
CA ARG A 387 2.98 -13.03 24.83
C ARG A 387 2.50 -14.42 24.40
N ALA A 388 3.41 -15.33 24.08
CA ALA A 388 3.05 -16.70 23.74
C ALA A 388 2.34 -17.44 24.89
N LEU A 389 2.71 -17.18 26.14
CA LEU A 389 2.02 -17.74 27.31
C LEU A 389 0.65 -17.12 27.55
N GLU A 390 0.50 -15.81 27.37
CA GLU A 390 -0.79 -15.10 27.44
C GLU A 390 -1.76 -15.66 26.41
N MET A 391 -1.31 -15.82 25.15
CA MET A 391 -2.12 -16.40 24.08
C MET A 391 -2.58 -17.84 24.36
N LYS A 392 -1.78 -18.64 25.09
CA LYS A 392 -2.18 -20.00 25.49
C LYS A 392 -3.24 -20.01 26.60
N ARG A 393 -3.32 -18.96 27.40
CA ARG A 393 -4.26 -18.84 28.54
C ARG A 393 -5.61 -18.28 28.12
N THR A 394 -5.66 -17.56 27.00
CA THR A 394 -6.88 -17.00 26.44
C THR A 394 -7.28 -17.83 25.22
N PRO A 395 -8.25 -18.77 25.32
CA PRO A 395 -8.75 -19.44 24.13
C PRO A 395 -9.32 -18.38 23.18
N VAL A 396 -8.85 -18.40 21.93
CA VAL A 396 -9.36 -17.54 20.85
C VAL A 396 -10.82 -17.92 20.63
N SER A 397 -11.74 -17.03 21.03
CA SER A 397 -13.19 -17.16 20.83
C SER A 397 -13.61 -16.81 19.41
#